data_AF-A0A7C5CG05-F1
#
_entry.id   AF-A0A7C5CG05-F1
#
_cell.length_a   1.000
_cell.length_b   1.000
_cell.length_c   1.000
_cell.angle_alpha   90.00
_cell.angle_beta   90.00
_cell.angle_gamma   90.00
#
_symmetry.space_group_name_H-M   'P 1'
#
loop_
_entity.id
_entity.type
_entity.pdbx_description
1 polymer ?
#
loop_
_entity_poly.entity_id
_entity_poly.type
_entity_poly.pdbx_seq_one_letter_code
_entity_poly.pdbx_strand_id
1 'polypeptide(L)'
;PLGRYMLARFNIAVKETREYMDIYRFNDGATTLYRFLWGEFCDWGIELSKADKNSISELGSIFKASMRLLHPFMPFITENLYMRLSQDSLENGDSIMIMPYPTASEIDDEVISQFDLIMEAIVSIRRCKTLIDKGNQKIEKASIKLPLGVDTDMMKPFIEKLAKVEEITFVDSKIDNCVTDVSDNLESFISTDDIDMSAIIGKLTKQKEKLEKEIAKLNGMLNNERFVANAPEQVITQNRKALSDAMEKMAKVEDELKGFAKD
;
A
#
# COMPACT_ATOMS: atom_id res chain seq x y z
N PRO A 1 17.85 12.40 -2.11
CA PRO A 1 16.83 12.41 -1.03
C PRO A 1 16.49 11.00 -0.55
N LEU A 2 16.24 10.07 -1.48
CA LEU A 2 15.90 8.67 -1.15
C LEU A 2 17.00 7.95 -0.36
N GLY A 3 18.28 8.10 -0.71
CA GLY A 3 19.38 7.52 0.07
C GLY A 3 19.39 7.99 1.54
N ARG A 4 19.18 9.30 1.76
CA ARG A 4 19.08 9.92 3.10
C ARG A 4 17.88 9.38 3.89
N TYR A 5 16.73 9.24 3.24
CA TYR A 5 15.54 8.62 3.81
C TYR A 5 15.79 7.16 4.23
N MET A 6 16.33 6.34 3.33
CA MET A 6 16.59 4.92 3.64
C MET A 6 17.64 4.75 4.73
N LEU A 7 18.61 5.67 4.83
CA LEU A 7 19.58 5.68 5.92
C LEU A 7 18.91 6.02 7.26
N ALA A 8 17.99 6.99 7.29
CA ALA A 8 17.24 7.33 8.50
C ALA A 8 16.40 6.14 9.00
N ARG A 9 15.70 5.45 8.10
CA ARG A 9 14.96 4.21 8.39
C ARG A 9 15.87 3.09 8.90
N PHE A 10 17.03 2.91 8.28
CA PHE A 10 18.03 1.95 8.73
C PHE A 10 18.52 2.28 10.15
N ASN A 11 18.79 3.55 10.47
CA ASN A 11 19.23 3.96 11.80
C ASN A 11 18.19 3.68 12.89
N ILE A 12 16.90 3.86 12.59
CA ILE A 12 15.80 3.46 13.49
C ILE A 12 15.86 1.95 13.74
N ALA A 13 15.96 1.14 12.68
CA ALA A 13 16.05 -0.32 12.81
C ALA A 13 17.29 -0.75 13.62
N VAL A 14 18.44 -0.13 13.39
CA VAL A 14 19.67 -0.39 14.17
C VAL A 14 19.44 -0.09 15.64
N LYS A 15 18.86 1.06 15.98
CA LYS A 15 18.60 1.44 17.38
C LYS A 15 17.68 0.44 18.06
N GLU A 16 16.52 0.17 17.47
CA GLU A 16 15.52 -0.76 18.02
C GLU A 16 16.08 -2.18 18.17
N THR A 17 16.76 -2.71 17.13
CA THR A 17 17.34 -4.05 17.20
C THR A 17 18.39 -4.16 18.30
N ARG A 18 19.25 -3.15 18.47
CA ARG A 18 20.24 -3.13 19.56
C ARG A 18 19.58 -3.09 20.93
N GLU A 19 18.60 -2.21 21.13
CA GLU A 19 17.85 -2.13 22.38
C GLU A 19 17.22 -3.48 22.75
N TYR A 20 16.60 -4.18 21.78
CA TYR A 20 16.02 -5.50 22.02
C TYR A 20 17.08 -6.58 22.29
N MET A 21 18.23 -6.53 21.62
CA MET A 21 19.34 -7.45 21.89
C MET A 21 19.92 -7.26 23.29
N ASP A 22 20.05 -6.02 23.76
CA ASP A 22 20.60 -5.70 25.09
C ASP A 22 19.71 -6.24 26.23
N ILE A 23 18.40 -6.36 25.99
CA ILE A 23 17.43 -6.93 26.95
C ILE A 23 17.01 -8.36 26.60
N TYR A 24 17.76 -9.06 25.75
CA TYR A 24 17.54 -10.46 25.34
C TYR A 24 16.18 -10.74 24.69
N ARG A 25 15.53 -9.73 24.12
CA ARG A 25 14.26 -9.85 23.36
C ARG A 25 14.52 -10.12 21.88
N PHE A 26 15.18 -11.24 21.58
CA PHE A 26 15.59 -11.60 20.21
C PHE A 26 14.43 -11.67 19.22
N ASN A 27 13.25 -12.13 19.65
CA ASN A 27 12.06 -12.17 18.80
C ASN A 27 11.68 -10.78 18.28
N ASP A 28 11.67 -9.77 19.15
CA ASP A 28 11.32 -8.40 18.78
C ASP A 28 12.42 -7.75 17.91
N GLY A 29 13.69 -8.08 18.19
CA GLY A 29 14.81 -7.73 17.32
C GLY A 29 14.65 -8.28 15.91
N ALA A 30 14.28 -9.56 15.77
CA ALA A 30 14.01 -10.18 14.48
C ALA A 30 12.79 -9.57 13.76
N THR A 31 11.71 -9.28 14.49
CA THR A 31 10.52 -8.61 13.94
C THR A 31 10.85 -7.21 13.43
N THR A 32 11.68 -6.46 14.14
CA THR A 32 12.18 -5.14 13.70
C THR A 32 12.90 -5.25 12.36
N LEU A 33 13.82 -6.21 12.23
CA LEU A 33 14.56 -6.43 10.99
C LEU A 33 13.67 -6.89 9.84
N TYR A 34 12.66 -7.71 10.12
CA TYR A 34 11.65 -8.08 9.13
C TYR A 34 10.87 -6.86 8.64
N ARG A 35 10.38 -6.01 9.55
CA ARG A 35 9.68 -4.75 9.21
C ARG A 35 10.56 -3.88 8.30
N PHE A 36 11.81 -3.67 8.68
CA PHE A 36 12.74 -2.84 7.91
C PHE A 36 13.06 -3.45 6.54
N LEU A 37 13.56 -4.69 6.48
CA LEU A 37 14.01 -5.28 5.20
C LEU A 37 12.85 -5.50 4.23
N TRP A 38 11.71 -5.99 4.73
CA TRP A 38 10.59 -6.31 3.87
C TRP A 38 9.71 -5.07 3.61
N GLY A 39 9.14 -4.51 4.67
CA GLY A 39 8.13 -3.47 4.58
C GLY A 39 8.69 -2.08 4.21
N GLU A 40 9.96 -1.79 4.53
CA GLU A 40 10.54 -0.47 4.27
C GLU A 40 11.52 -0.53 3.10
N PHE A 41 12.49 -1.44 3.12
CA PHE A 41 13.54 -1.52 2.12
C PHE A 41 13.03 -2.11 0.79
N CYS A 42 12.38 -3.28 0.82
CA CYS A 42 11.89 -3.92 -0.41
C CYS A 42 10.63 -3.24 -0.96
N ASP A 43 9.60 -3.08 -0.14
CA ASP A 43 8.30 -2.56 -0.60
C ASP A 43 8.38 -1.07 -1.03
N TRP A 44 9.22 -0.27 -0.38
CA TRP A 44 9.36 1.16 -0.66
C TRP A 44 10.72 1.57 -1.19
N GLY A 45 11.82 1.26 -0.50
CA GLY A 45 13.16 1.70 -0.92
C GLY A 45 13.52 1.30 -2.36
N ILE A 46 13.41 0.01 -2.68
CA ILE A 46 13.68 -0.51 -4.03
C ILE A 46 12.69 0.07 -5.04
N GLU A 47 11.40 0.16 -4.70
CA GLU A 47 10.39 0.70 -5.61
C GLU A 47 10.62 2.18 -5.92
N LEU A 48 10.91 3.01 -4.91
CA LEU A 48 11.22 4.44 -5.05
C LEU A 48 12.50 4.67 -5.85
N SER A 49 13.48 3.76 -5.79
CA SER A 49 14.69 3.83 -6.63
C SER A 49 14.41 3.70 -8.13
N LYS A 50 13.18 3.32 -8.52
CA LYS A 50 12.75 3.35 -9.93
C LYS A 50 12.49 4.77 -10.43
N ALA A 51 12.24 5.72 -9.52
CA ALA A 51 12.14 7.16 -9.79
C ALA A 51 13.47 7.89 -9.54
N ASP A 52 14.28 7.45 -8.57
CA ASP A 52 15.59 8.01 -8.26
C ASP A 52 16.71 6.98 -8.43
N LYS A 53 17.28 6.92 -9.64
CA LYS A 53 18.38 6.00 -9.98
C LYS A 53 19.71 6.37 -9.34
N ASN A 54 19.89 7.62 -8.92
CA ASN A 54 21.14 8.07 -8.32
C ASN A 54 21.32 7.47 -6.92
N SER A 55 20.22 7.22 -6.21
CA SER A 55 20.23 6.64 -4.86
C SER A 55 20.58 5.13 -4.79
N ILE A 56 20.78 4.44 -5.93
CA ILE A 56 21.01 2.98 -5.96
C ILE A 56 22.27 2.58 -5.19
N SER A 57 23.33 3.40 -5.26
CA SER A 57 24.58 3.13 -4.56
C SER A 57 24.42 3.21 -3.04
N GLU A 58 23.72 4.24 -2.55
CA GLU A 58 23.39 4.34 -1.12
C GLU A 58 22.54 3.16 -0.66
N LEU A 59 21.51 2.78 -1.42
CA LEU A 59 20.65 1.63 -1.08
C LEU A 59 21.46 0.32 -1.03
N GLY A 60 22.37 0.10 -1.97
CA GLY A 60 23.27 -1.06 -1.95
C GLY A 60 24.16 -1.09 -0.69
N SER A 61 24.66 0.08 -0.29
CA SER A 61 25.46 0.24 0.93
C SER A 61 24.65 -0.04 2.20
N ILE A 62 23.40 0.45 2.26
CA ILE A 62 22.46 0.19 3.35
C ILE A 62 22.09 -1.29 3.41
N PHE A 63 21.82 -1.94 2.27
CA PHE A 63 21.52 -3.36 2.22
C PHE A 63 22.70 -4.21 2.74
N LYS A 64 23.92 -3.87 2.32
CA LYS A 64 25.14 -4.51 2.84
C LYS A 64 25.30 -4.34 4.35
N ALA A 65 25.05 -3.13 4.87
CA ALA A 65 25.08 -2.89 6.31
C ALA A 65 23.99 -3.68 7.06
N SER A 66 22.82 -3.87 6.44
CA SER A 66 21.71 -4.64 6.99
C SER A 66 22.03 -6.13 7.11
N MET A 67 22.91 -6.68 6.26
CA MET A 67 23.39 -8.05 6.42
C MET A 67 24.15 -8.23 7.74
N ARG A 68 24.96 -7.25 8.14
CA ARG A 68 25.65 -7.28 9.45
C ARG A 68 24.64 -7.25 10.59
N LEU A 69 23.60 -6.43 10.47
CA LEU A 69 22.56 -6.31 11.49
C LEU A 69 21.75 -7.61 11.64
N LEU A 70 21.45 -8.29 10.52
CA LEU A 70 20.68 -9.53 10.46
C LEU A 70 21.49 -10.80 10.78
N HIS A 71 22.81 -10.74 10.70
CA HIS A 71 23.69 -11.92 10.84
C HIS A 71 23.45 -12.76 12.10
N PRO A 72 23.23 -12.19 13.31
CA PRO A 72 22.93 -12.98 14.50
C PRO A 72 21.70 -13.89 14.38
N PHE A 73 20.78 -13.58 13.46
CA PHE A 73 19.53 -14.33 13.25
C PHE A 73 19.62 -15.27 12.05
N MET A 74 20.34 -14.88 10.99
CA MET A 74 20.38 -15.61 9.72
C MET A 74 21.81 -15.73 9.17
N PRO A 75 22.71 -16.45 9.85
CA PRO A 75 24.15 -16.32 9.63
C PRO A 75 24.61 -16.77 8.23
N PHE A 76 24.11 -17.89 7.73
CA PHE A 76 24.60 -18.45 6.47
C PHE A 76 24.23 -17.61 5.24
N ILE A 77 22.98 -17.13 5.16
CA ILE A 77 22.54 -16.33 4.02
C ILE A 77 23.13 -14.93 4.04
N THR A 78 23.26 -14.33 5.22
CA THR A 78 23.86 -12.99 5.36
C THR A 78 25.36 -13.01 5.05
N GLU A 79 26.09 -14.06 5.44
CA GLU A 79 27.49 -14.28 5.05
C GLU A 79 27.61 -14.34 3.52
N ASN A 80 26.83 -15.21 2.87
CA ASN A 80 26.88 -15.37 1.41
C ASN A 80 26.58 -14.06 0.67
N LEU A 81 25.52 -13.36 1.07
CA LEU A 81 25.13 -12.08 0.46
C LEU A 81 26.17 -10.99 0.73
N TYR A 82 26.71 -10.91 1.93
CA TYR A 82 27.71 -9.90 2.29
C TYR A 82 29.02 -10.08 1.51
N MET A 83 29.50 -11.32 1.33
CA MET A 83 30.67 -11.60 0.48
C MET A 83 30.42 -11.14 -0.96
N ARG A 84 29.26 -11.51 -1.52
CA ARG A 84 28.90 -11.12 -2.89
C ARG A 84 28.82 -9.60 -3.06
N LEU A 85 28.23 -8.90 -2.09
CA LEU A 85 28.13 -7.43 -2.08
C LEU A 85 29.49 -6.75 -1.84
N SER A 86 30.43 -7.45 -1.21
CA SER A 86 31.82 -6.99 -1.01
C SER A 86 32.71 -7.26 -2.22
N GLN A 87 32.21 -7.99 -3.23
CA GLN A 87 33.00 -8.52 -4.33
C GLN A 87 34.16 -9.41 -3.82
N ASP A 88 33.89 -10.17 -2.76
CA ASP A 88 34.83 -11.08 -2.10
C ASP A 88 34.33 -12.53 -2.19
N SER A 89 35.13 -13.50 -1.71
CA SER A 89 34.80 -14.92 -1.71
C SER A 89 34.79 -15.52 -0.30
N LEU A 90 34.06 -16.62 -0.11
CA LEU A 90 33.96 -17.30 1.19
C LEU A 90 35.30 -17.89 1.64
N GLU A 91 36.20 -18.18 0.69
CA GLU A 91 37.49 -18.81 0.93
C GLU A 91 38.59 -17.82 1.34
N ASN A 92 38.49 -16.56 0.89
CA ASN A 92 39.56 -15.56 1.05
C ASN A 92 39.13 -14.30 1.81
N GLY A 93 37.83 -14.05 1.92
CA GLY A 93 37.28 -12.87 2.58
C GLY A 93 37.14 -13.04 4.09
N ASP A 94 37.21 -11.92 4.81
CA ASP A 94 36.93 -11.88 6.24
C ASP A 94 35.44 -12.08 6.51
N SER A 95 35.11 -13.05 7.36
CA SER A 95 33.71 -13.37 7.71
C SER A 95 32.97 -12.14 8.25
N ILE A 96 31.71 -11.99 7.84
CA ILE A 96 30.81 -10.96 8.37
C ILE A 96 30.68 -11.04 9.91
N MET A 97 30.87 -12.21 10.50
CA MET A 97 30.75 -12.47 11.94
C MET A 97 31.76 -11.67 12.78
N ILE A 98 32.93 -11.33 12.23
CA ILE A 98 33.97 -10.55 12.94
C ILE A 98 33.91 -9.05 12.62
N MET A 99 32.96 -8.63 11.79
CA MET A 99 32.80 -7.23 11.42
C MET A 99 32.13 -6.42 12.55
N PRO A 100 32.43 -5.12 12.67
CA PRO A 100 31.76 -4.25 13.63
C PRO A 100 30.24 -4.27 13.44
N TYR A 101 29.51 -4.53 14.53
CA TYR A 101 28.05 -4.52 14.53
C TYR A 101 27.54 -3.07 14.32
N PRO A 102 26.55 -2.82 13.44
CA PRO A 102 26.14 -1.47 13.08
C PRO A 102 25.74 -0.60 14.28
N THR A 103 26.11 0.68 14.24
CA THR A 103 25.68 1.71 15.21
C THR A 103 24.88 2.78 14.49
N ALA A 104 23.78 3.23 15.09
CA ALA A 104 22.93 4.25 14.50
C ALA A 104 23.65 5.60 14.49
N SER A 105 23.57 6.33 13.39
CA SER A 105 23.89 7.76 13.36
C SER A 105 22.63 8.60 13.62
N GLU A 106 22.73 9.92 13.41
CA GLU A 106 21.59 10.83 13.50
C GLU A 106 20.43 10.36 12.61
N ILE A 107 19.22 10.41 13.17
CA ILE A 107 17.97 10.11 12.46
C ILE A 107 17.42 11.44 11.97
N ASP A 108 17.08 11.47 10.69
CA ASP A 108 16.56 12.64 10.03
C ASP A 108 15.05 12.56 9.92
N ASP A 109 14.36 13.14 10.90
CA ASP A 109 12.89 13.08 10.98
C ASP A 109 12.21 13.91 9.88
N GLU A 110 12.87 14.93 9.35
CA GLU A 110 12.33 15.78 8.29
C GLU A 110 12.20 14.99 6.98
N VAL A 111 13.25 14.28 6.57
CA VAL A 111 13.19 13.46 5.34
C VAL A 111 12.21 12.30 5.48
N ILE A 112 12.07 11.74 6.70
CA ILE A 112 11.08 10.69 6.97
C ILE A 112 9.67 11.25 6.72
N SER A 113 9.36 12.39 7.32
CA SER A 113 8.05 13.04 7.18
C SER A 113 7.71 13.36 5.72
N GLN A 114 8.69 13.81 4.94
CA GLN A 114 8.53 14.06 3.50
C GLN A 114 8.19 12.78 2.72
N PHE A 115 8.91 11.67 2.97
CA PHE A 115 8.64 10.40 2.30
C PHE A 115 7.35 9.72 2.78
N ASP A 116 6.96 9.89 4.04
CA ASP A 116 5.68 9.41 4.54
C ASP A 116 4.52 10.06 3.77
N LEU A 117 4.61 11.36 3.49
CA LEU A 117 3.62 12.07 2.67
C LEU A 117 3.64 11.60 1.20
N ILE A 118 4.82 11.28 0.64
CA ILE A 118 4.93 10.67 -0.71
C ILE A 118 4.23 9.31 -0.74
N MET A 119 4.48 8.46 0.25
CA MET A 119 3.88 7.13 0.35
C MET A 119 2.36 7.23 0.53
N GLU A 120 1.89 8.14 1.38
CA GLU A 120 0.47 8.43 1.58
C GLU A 120 -0.20 8.87 0.26
N ALA A 121 0.43 9.77 -0.50
CA ALA A 121 -0.07 10.23 -1.79
C ALA A 121 -0.18 9.08 -2.80
N ILE A 122 0.85 8.22 -2.88
CA ILE A 122 0.86 7.06 -3.77
C ILE A 122 -0.28 6.10 -3.42
N VAL A 123 -0.46 5.78 -2.14
CA VAL A 123 -1.51 4.86 -1.69
C VAL A 123 -2.89 5.49 -1.93
N SER A 124 -3.07 6.77 -1.64
CA SER A 124 -4.32 7.51 -1.87
C SER A 124 -4.72 7.49 -3.34
N ILE A 125 -3.81 7.81 -4.27
CA ILE A 125 -4.08 7.72 -5.71
C ILE A 125 -4.40 6.28 -6.13
N ARG A 126 -3.67 5.28 -5.61
CA ARG A 126 -3.97 3.87 -5.90
C ARG A 126 -5.38 3.50 -5.45
N ARG A 127 -5.84 3.98 -4.29
CA ARG A 127 -7.24 3.82 -3.85
C ARG A 127 -8.22 4.50 -4.80
N CYS A 128 -8.00 5.77 -5.19
CA CYS A 128 -8.84 6.43 -6.20
C CYS A 128 -8.93 5.61 -7.50
N LYS A 129 -7.80 5.07 -7.99
CA LYS A 129 -7.78 4.23 -9.20
C LYS A 129 -8.60 2.95 -9.06
N THR A 130 -8.70 2.36 -7.88
CA THR A 130 -9.58 1.20 -7.67
C THR A 130 -11.05 1.56 -7.80
N LEU A 131 -11.45 2.76 -7.37
CA LEU A 131 -12.83 3.24 -7.47
C LEU A 131 -13.26 3.49 -8.93
N ILE A 132 -12.31 3.85 -9.80
CA ILE A 132 -12.53 4.00 -11.24
C ILE A 132 -12.14 2.75 -12.07
N ASP A 133 -11.95 1.59 -11.42
CA ASP A 133 -11.56 0.32 -12.06
C ASP A 133 -10.26 0.38 -12.90
N LYS A 134 -9.40 1.36 -12.62
CA LYS A 134 -8.07 1.54 -13.21
C LYS A 134 -6.95 1.03 -12.30
N GLY A 135 -7.26 0.32 -11.21
CA GLY A 135 -6.34 -0.23 -10.19
C GLY A 135 -4.84 -0.08 -10.48
N ASN A 136 -4.23 -1.06 -11.16
CA ASN A 136 -2.80 -1.05 -11.49
C ASN A 136 -2.48 -0.46 -12.89
N GLN A 137 -3.48 0.05 -13.60
CA GLN A 137 -3.32 0.70 -14.90
C GLN A 137 -2.71 2.09 -14.73
N LYS A 138 -2.11 2.58 -15.81
CA LYS A 138 -1.62 3.96 -15.91
C LYS A 138 -2.81 4.87 -16.21
N ILE A 139 -2.83 6.06 -15.61
CA ILE A 139 -3.80 7.12 -15.90
C ILE A 139 -3.04 8.38 -16.33
N GLU A 140 -3.71 9.27 -17.06
CA GLU A 140 -3.08 10.48 -17.58
C GLU A 140 -2.86 11.50 -16.46
N LYS A 141 -3.92 11.86 -15.73
CA LYS A 141 -3.88 12.95 -14.75
C LYS A 141 -4.41 12.52 -13.39
N ALA A 142 -3.81 13.08 -12.35
CA ALA A 142 -4.40 13.13 -11.01
C ALA A 142 -3.99 14.41 -10.32
N SER A 143 -4.77 14.83 -9.34
CA SER A 143 -4.51 16.03 -8.56
C SER A 143 -4.40 15.70 -7.08
N ILE A 144 -3.56 16.44 -6.36
CA ILE A 144 -3.34 16.23 -4.93
C ILE A 144 -3.42 17.57 -4.23
N LYS A 145 -4.18 17.63 -3.14
CA LYS A 145 -4.15 18.74 -2.20
C LYS A 145 -3.30 18.35 -1.01
N LEU A 146 -2.24 19.11 -0.77
CA LEU A 146 -1.26 18.90 0.28
C LEU A 146 -1.31 20.02 1.34
N PRO A 147 -0.72 19.81 2.52
CA PRO A 147 -0.45 20.89 3.47
C PRO A 147 0.51 21.93 2.89
N LEU A 148 0.48 23.15 3.44
CA LEU A 148 1.39 24.23 3.03
C LEU A 148 2.85 23.92 3.43
N GLY A 149 3.81 24.40 2.63
CA GLY A 149 5.25 24.33 2.93
C GLY A 149 5.94 23.02 2.53
N VAL A 150 5.27 22.18 1.75
CA VAL A 150 5.81 20.91 1.25
C VAL A 150 6.53 21.12 -0.09
N ASP A 151 7.69 20.49 -0.26
CA ASP A 151 8.44 20.49 -1.52
C ASP A 151 7.79 19.53 -2.54
N THR A 152 6.91 20.07 -3.38
CA THR A 152 6.19 19.32 -4.40
C THR A 152 7.08 18.80 -5.52
N ASP A 153 8.18 19.50 -5.83
CA ASP A 153 9.08 19.16 -6.94
C ASP A 153 9.87 17.89 -6.61
N MET A 154 10.27 17.74 -5.35
CA MET A 154 10.93 16.53 -4.86
C MET A 154 9.97 15.32 -4.88
N MET A 155 8.71 15.50 -4.51
CA MET A 155 7.73 14.41 -4.39
C MET A 155 7.24 13.90 -5.75
N LYS A 156 7.00 14.82 -6.69
CA LYS A 156 6.30 14.55 -7.96
C LYS A 156 6.85 13.34 -8.73
N PRO A 157 8.17 13.19 -8.95
CA PRO A 157 8.71 12.05 -9.69
C PRO A 157 8.43 10.69 -9.04
N PHE A 158 8.45 10.62 -7.71
CA PHE A 158 8.13 9.40 -6.98
C PHE A 158 6.65 9.04 -7.12
N ILE A 159 5.77 10.02 -6.95
CA ILE A 159 4.33 9.83 -7.03
C ILE A 159 3.92 9.40 -8.44
N GLU A 160 4.31 10.14 -9.47
CA GLU A 160 3.98 9.81 -10.87
C GLU A 160 4.41 8.39 -11.24
N LYS A 161 5.65 8.03 -10.88
CA LYS A 161 6.22 6.72 -11.20
C LYS A 161 5.50 5.57 -10.48
N LEU A 162 5.31 5.67 -9.17
CA LEU A 162 4.80 4.56 -8.35
C LEU A 162 3.26 4.51 -8.32
N ALA A 163 2.59 5.65 -8.44
CA ALA A 163 1.15 5.71 -8.62
C ALA A 163 0.72 5.47 -10.07
N LYS A 164 1.66 5.44 -11.03
CA LYS A 164 1.40 5.26 -12.47
C LYS A 164 0.48 6.35 -13.02
N VAL A 165 0.85 7.59 -12.81
CA VAL A 165 0.19 8.77 -13.34
C VAL A 165 1.15 9.50 -14.28
N GLU A 166 0.68 9.99 -15.42
CA GLU A 166 1.53 10.75 -16.36
C GLU A 166 1.84 12.14 -15.86
N GLU A 167 0.85 12.80 -15.27
CA GLU A 167 0.97 14.15 -14.74
C GLU A 167 0.25 14.28 -13.39
N ILE A 168 1.01 14.68 -12.38
CA ILE A 168 0.47 15.14 -11.10
C ILE A 168 0.41 16.66 -11.05
N THR A 169 -0.76 17.18 -10.67
CA THR A 169 -0.99 18.58 -10.36
C THR A 169 -1.29 18.77 -8.88
N PHE A 170 -0.63 19.72 -8.23
CA PHE A 170 -0.93 20.08 -6.85
C PHE A 170 -1.96 21.22 -6.84
N VAL A 171 -3.01 21.08 -6.03
CA VAL A 171 -4.17 21.98 -6.01
C VAL A 171 -4.49 22.45 -4.59
N ASP A 172 -5.05 23.65 -4.46
CA ASP A 172 -5.43 24.22 -3.15
C ASP A 172 -6.86 23.84 -2.72
N SER A 173 -7.69 23.40 -3.68
CA SER A 173 -9.09 23.05 -3.46
C SER A 173 -9.48 21.78 -4.22
N LYS A 174 -10.59 21.17 -3.78
CA LYS A 174 -11.21 20.06 -4.49
C LYS A 174 -11.58 20.47 -5.92
N ILE A 175 -11.39 19.54 -6.86
CA ILE A 175 -11.80 19.68 -8.27
C ILE A 175 -13.22 19.15 -8.47
N ASP A 176 -13.93 19.68 -9.46
CA ASP A 176 -15.26 19.19 -9.85
C ASP A 176 -15.19 17.81 -10.51
N ASN A 177 -16.32 17.10 -10.56
CA ASN A 177 -16.48 15.80 -11.24
C ASN A 177 -15.31 14.83 -11.03
N CYS A 178 -15.02 14.49 -9.77
CA CYS A 178 -13.90 13.64 -9.44
C CYS A 178 -14.24 12.55 -8.43
N VAL A 179 -13.47 11.47 -8.51
CA VAL A 179 -13.29 10.55 -7.39
C VAL A 179 -12.28 11.16 -6.43
N THR A 180 -12.62 11.15 -5.15
CA THR A 180 -11.79 11.68 -4.07
C THR A 180 -11.42 10.57 -3.09
N ASP A 181 -10.18 10.57 -2.62
CA ASP A 181 -9.73 9.83 -1.45
C ASP A 181 -9.12 10.82 -0.46
N VAL A 182 -9.62 10.79 0.78
CA VAL A 182 -9.16 11.63 1.88
C VAL A 182 -8.28 10.76 2.78
N SER A 183 -7.01 11.15 2.91
CA SER A 183 -6.06 10.53 3.82
C SER A 183 -5.85 11.42 5.05
N ASP A 184 -4.90 11.06 5.92
CA ASP A 184 -4.68 11.77 7.18
C ASP A 184 -4.16 13.18 6.95
N ASN A 185 -3.29 13.37 5.95
CA ASN A 185 -2.60 14.64 5.68
C ASN A 185 -2.88 15.22 4.30
N LEU A 186 -3.57 14.49 3.42
CA LEU A 186 -3.81 14.93 2.03
C LEU A 186 -5.13 14.43 1.44
N GLU A 187 -5.53 15.04 0.33
CA GLU A 187 -6.65 14.61 -0.48
C GLU A 187 -6.17 14.35 -1.92
N SER A 188 -6.52 13.20 -2.49
CA SER A 188 -6.22 12.87 -3.89
C SER A 188 -7.49 12.89 -4.74
N PHE A 189 -7.37 13.36 -5.97
CA PHE A 189 -8.47 13.51 -6.91
C PHE A 189 -8.12 12.91 -8.27
N ILE A 190 -9.08 12.21 -8.88
CA ILE A 190 -9.02 11.81 -10.28
C ILE A 190 -10.31 12.27 -10.95
N SER A 191 -10.22 13.14 -11.96
CA SER A 191 -11.38 13.58 -12.74
C SER A 191 -12.04 12.38 -13.42
N THR A 192 -13.37 12.34 -13.39
CA THR A 192 -14.19 11.35 -14.09
C THR A 192 -14.63 11.80 -15.47
N ASP A 193 -14.36 13.06 -15.87
CA ASP A 193 -14.82 13.62 -17.14
C ASP A 193 -14.27 12.84 -18.35
N ASP A 194 -13.01 12.37 -18.26
CA ASP A 194 -12.31 11.64 -19.33
C ASP A 194 -12.27 10.12 -19.10
N ILE A 195 -12.96 9.60 -18.07
CA ILE A 195 -12.94 8.18 -17.73
C ILE A 195 -14.16 7.49 -18.33
N ASP A 196 -13.91 6.49 -19.19
CA ASP A 196 -14.96 5.58 -19.65
C ASP A 196 -15.50 4.74 -18.48
N MET A 197 -16.59 5.21 -17.88
CA MET A 197 -17.30 4.52 -16.80
C MET A 197 -18.11 3.32 -17.30
N SER A 198 -18.15 3.03 -18.61
CA SER A 198 -18.94 1.92 -19.16
C SER A 198 -18.54 0.56 -18.57
N ALA A 199 -17.25 0.37 -18.28
CA ALA A 199 -16.74 -0.85 -17.64
C ALA A 199 -17.27 -1.02 -16.20
N ILE A 200 -17.31 0.09 -15.44
CA ILE A 200 -17.81 0.13 -14.06
C ILE A 200 -19.31 -0.08 -14.05
N ILE A 201 -20.04 0.68 -14.87
CA ILE A 201 -21.49 0.55 -15.06
C ILE A 201 -21.83 -0.89 -15.47
N GLY A 202 -21.09 -1.49 -16.40
CA GLY A 202 -21.28 -2.86 -16.83
C GLY A 202 -21.06 -3.89 -15.72
N LYS A 203 -20.05 -3.70 -14.86
CA LYS A 203 -19.80 -4.55 -13.68
C LYS A 203 -20.92 -4.42 -12.65
N LEU A 204 -21.29 -3.19 -12.30
CA LEU A 204 -22.37 -2.92 -11.35
C LEU A 204 -23.72 -3.42 -11.87
N THR A 205 -23.98 -3.30 -13.17
CA THR A 205 -25.21 -3.84 -13.80
C THR A 205 -25.25 -5.37 -13.70
N LYS A 206 -24.15 -6.07 -14.00
CA LYS A 206 -24.06 -7.53 -13.81
C LYS A 206 -24.21 -7.95 -12.35
N GLN A 207 -23.65 -7.17 -11.42
CA GLN A 207 -23.79 -7.42 -9.99
C GLN A 207 -25.25 -7.22 -9.53
N LYS A 208 -25.91 -6.17 -10.02
CA LYS A 208 -27.35 -5.94 -9.84
C LYS A 208 -28.17 -7.13 -10.33
N GLU A 209 -27.99 -7.56 -11.58
CA GLU A 209 -28.71 -8.72 -12.14
C GLU A 209 -28.52 -10.00 -11.30
N LYS A 210 -27.31 -10.22 -10.76
CA LYS A 210 -27.03 -11.37 -9.89
C LYS A 210 -27.77 -11.27 -8.56
N LEU A 211 -27.73 -10.09 -7.93
CA LEU A 211 -28.45 -9.82 -6.67
C LEU A 211 -29.97 -9.90 -6.87
N GLU A 212 -30.50 -9.43 -8.00
CA GLU A 212 -31.94 -9.53 -8.34
C GLU A 212 -32.39 -11.00 -8.37
N LYS A 213 -31.62 -11.87 -9.04
CA LYS A 213 -31.88 -13.31 -9.10
C LYS A 213 -31.79 -13.98 -7.73
N GLU A 214 -30.81 -13.59 -6.91
CA GLU A 214 -30.63 -14.10 -5.56
C GLU A 214 -31.79 -13.70 -4.63
N ILE A 215 -32.17 -12.42 -4.63
CA ILE A 215 -33.32 -11.89 -3.89
C ILE A 215 -34.62 -12.57 -4.34
N ALA A 216 -34.84 -12.71 -5.65
CA ALA A 216 -36.02 -13.39 -6.18
C ALA A 216 -36.11 -14.86 -5.71
N LYS A 217 -34.98 -15.57 -5.70
CA LYS A 217 -34.91 -16.95 -5.19
C LYS A 217 -35.20 -17.02 -3.69
N LEU A 218 -34.58 -16.16 -2.89
CA LEU A 218 -34.77 -16.12 -1.43
C LEU A 218 -36.21 -15.76 -1.06
N ASN A 219 -36.79 -14.74 -1.71
CA ASN A 219 -38.19 -14.38 -1.55
C ASN A 219 -39.12 -15.52 -1.97
N GLY A 220 -38.84 -16.20 -3.09
CA GLY A 220 -39.62 -17.35 -3.54
C GLY A 220 -39.63 -18.51 -2.53
N MET A 221 -38.50 -18.77 -1.86
CA MET A 221 -38.44 -19.77 -0.79
C MET A 221 -39.18 -19.32 0.46
N LEU A 222 -38.98 -18.07 0.90
CA LEU A 222 -39.58 -17.53 2.13
C LEU A 222 -41.09 -17.23 2.02
N ASN A 223 -41.62 -17.01 0.82
CA ASN A 223 -43.05 -16.86 0.57
C ASN A 223 -43.77 -18.20 0.35
N ASN A 224 -43.05 -19.30 0.20
CA ASN A 224 -43.64 -20.62 0.05
C ASN A 224 -44.06 -21.15 1.43
N GLU A 225 -45.37 -21.13 1.72
CA GLU A 225 -45.94 -21.58 3.00
C GLU A 225 -45.52 -23.02 3.36
N ARG A 226 -45.39 -23.92 2.38
CA ARG A 226 -44.91 -25.29 2.62
C ARG A 226 -43.44 -25.33 3.04
N PHE A 227 -42.61 -24.44 2.51
CA PHE A 227 -41.20 -24.35 2.90
C PHE A 227 -41.08 -23.77 4.32
N VAL A 228 -41.80 -22.69 4.61
CA VAL A 228 -41.80 -22.06 5.94
C VAL A 228 -42.34 -22.99 7.02
N ALA A 229 -43.35 -23.79 6.71
CA ALA A 229 -43.94 -24.73 7.66
C ALA A 229 -43.07 -25.97 7.94
N ASN A 230 -42.22 -26.39 6.99
CA ASN A 230 -41.46 -27.65 7.09
C ASN A 230 -39.95 -27.47 7.27
N ALA A 231 -39.40 -26.28 7.02
CA ALA A 231 -37.97 -26.03 7.15
C ALA A 231 -37.56 -25.81 8.62
N PRO A 232 -36.37 -26.26 9.03
CA PRO A 232 -35.84 -25.97 10.36
C PRO A 232 -35.73 -24.45 10.62
N GLU A 233 -36.00 -24.02 11.84
CA GLU A 233 -35.97 -22.59 12.23
C GLU A 233 -34.62 -21.92 11.95
N GLN A 234 -33.52 -22.66 12.12
CA GLN A 234 -32.17 -22.21 11.79
C GLN A 234 -32.01 -21.89 10.29
N VAL A 235 -32.62 -22.70 9.41
CA VAL A 235 -32.59 -22.51 7.96
C VAL A 235 -33.45 -21.31 7.55
N ILE A 236 -34.60 -21.11 8.18
CA ILE A 236 -35.47 -19.94 7.93
C ILE A 236 -34.74 -18.65 8.34
N THR A 237 -34.12 -18.65 9.52
CA THR A 237 -33.37 -17.50 10.05
C THR A 237 -32.17 -17.17 9.16
N GLN A 238 -31.43 -18.17 8.71
CA GLN A 238 -30.30 -17.97 7.81
C GLN A 238 -30.74 -17.39 6.45
N ASN A 239 -31.84 -17.88 5.87
CA ASN A 239 -32.37 -17.35 4.61
C ASN A 239 -32.91 -15.91 4.76
N ARG A 240 -33.57 -15.58 5.88
CA ARG A 240 -33.99 -14.20 6.18
C ARG A 240 -32.81 -13.24 6.31
N LYS A 241 -31.75 -13.67 7.01
CA LYS A 241 -30.51 -12.88 7.11
C LYS A 241 -29.85 -12.69 5.75
N ALA A 242 -29.71 -13.76 4.96
CA ALA A 242 -29.15 -13.69 3.61
C ALA A 242 -29.96 -12.76 2.70
N LEU A 243 -31.30 -12.76 2.81
CA LEU A 243 -32.16 -11.84 2.08
C LEU A 243 -31.90 -10.38 2.49
N SER A 244 -31.83 -10.09 3.79
CA SER A 244 -31.50 -8.76 4.29
C SER A 244 -30.15 -8.27 3.77
N ASP A 245 -29.11 -9.10 3.91
CA ASP A 245 -27.76 -8.77 3.46
C ASP A 245 -27.71 -8.54 1.94
N ALA A 246 -28.47 -9.33 1.16
CA ALA A 246 -28.57 -9.17 -0.30
C ALA A 246 -29.31 -7.89 -0.69
N MET A 247 -30.39 -7.53 0.02
CA MET A 247 -31.13 -6.28 -0.21
C MET A 247 -30.31 -5.05 0.16
N GLU A 248 -29.56 -5.08 1.26
CA GLU A 248 -28.63 -3.99 1.62
C GLU A 248 -27.53 -3.80 0.58
N LYS A 249 -26.96 -4.90 0.07
CA LYS A 249 -25.98 -4.85 -1.03
C LYS A 249 -26.61 -4.32 -2.32
N MET A 250 -27.85 -4.70 -2.63
CA MET A 250 -28.57 -4.20 -3.79
C MET A 250 -28.74 -2.69 -3.72
N ALA A 251 -29.20 -2.17 -2.58
CA ALA A 251 -29.41 -0.74 -2.40
C ALA A 251 -28.14 0.07 -2.64
N LYS A 252 -26.99 -0.40 -2.14
CA LYS A 252 -25.68 0.23 -2.38
C LYS A 252 -25.30 0.24 -3.86
N VAL A 253 -25.47 -0.88 -4.56
CA VAL A 253 -25.18 -0.99 -6.01
C VAL A 253 -26.09 -0.06 -6.82
N GLU A 254 -27.37 0.04 -6.46
CA GLU A 254 -28.31 0.95 -7.14
C GLU A 254 -27.99 2.43 -6.89
N ASP A 255 -27.56 2.79 -5.69
CA ASP A 255 -27.17 4.16 -5.38
C ASP A 255 -25.85 4.56 -6.09
N GLU A 256 -24.89 3.65 -6.18
CA GLU A 256 -23.68 3.86 -6.99
C GLU A 256 -24.04 4.04 -8.47
N LEU A 257 -24.90 3.19 -9.04
CA LEU A 257 -25.37 3.31 -10.42
C LEU A 257 -26.10 4.64 -10.69
N LYS A 258 -26.92 5.13 -9.74
CA LYS A 258 -27.57 6.45 -9.84
C LYS A 258 -26.55 7.59 -9.81
N GLY A 259 -25.47 7.43 -9.03
CA GLY A 259 -24.37 8.38 -8.97
C GLY A 259 -23.71 8.59 -10.33
N PHE A 260 -23.59 7.52 -11.13
CA PHE A 260 -23.05 7.57 -12.49
C PHE A 260 -24.06 7.96 -13.58
N ALA A 261 -25.36 8.02 -13.26
CA ALA A 261 -26.43 8.37 -14.21
C ALA A 261 -26.88 9.83 -14.11
N LYS A 262 -26.33 10.59 -13.15
CA LYS A 262 -26.50 12.05 -13.08
C LYS A 262 -25.47 12.73 -13.99
N ASP A 263 -25.59 12.48 -15.29
CA ASP A 263 -25.06 13.30 -16.38
C ASP A 263 -25.94 13.07 -17.63
#